data_AF-A0A0J7K5B0-F1
#
_entry.id   AF-A0A0J7K5B0-F1
#
_cell.length_a   1.000
_cell.length_b   1.000
_cell.length_c   1.000
_cell.angle_alpha   90.00
_cell.angle_beta   90.00
_cell.angle_gamma   90.00
#
_symmetry.space_group_name_H-M   'P 1'
#
loop_
_entity.id
_entity.type
_entity.pdbx_description
1 polymer ?
#
loop_
_entity_poly.entity_id
_entity_poly.type
_entity_poly.pdbx_seq_one_letter_code
_entity_poly.pdbx_strand_id
1 'polypeptide(L)'
;MARWVCDHGITHEAIGALLKILRDAELDQLRNLPLDPRTLLGTPKSTVIRSVPPGEYFHYGLKNALTDQLRIIGINRISNDIQINVNIDELPIAKSSKSQLYSILGEIYPKIAEPFVIGVYHGNEKPNSFQHGLLSHVQKVTMATLDVENVEKREIMTIIACYF
;
A
#
# COMPACT_ATOMS: atom_id res chain seq x y z
N MET A 1 -7.29 14.05 17.54
CA MET A 1 -5.97 14.50 17.04
C MET A 1 -5.51 13.71 15.82
N ALA A 2 -5.50 12.37 15.85
CA ALA A 2 -5.08 11.55 14.70
C ALA A 2 -5.80 11.92 13.37
N ARG A 3 -7.13 12.01 13.40
CA ARG A 3 -7.93 12.44 12.23
C ARG A 3 -7.50 13.81 11.69
N TRP A 4 -7.30 14.78 12.56
CA TRP A 4 -6.86 16.13 12.16
C TRP A 4 -5.48 16.10 11.48
N VAL A 5 -4.55 15.28 11.98
CA VAL A 5 -3.22 15.07 11.38
C VAL A 5 -3.35 14.53 9.95
N CYS A 6 -4.20 13.52 9.74
CA CYS A 6 -4.44 12.94 8.42
C CYS A 6 -5.12 13.93 7.47
N ASP A 7 -6.19 14.59 7.92
CA ASP A 7 -7.01 15.49 7.11
C ASP A 7 -6.22 16.73 6.62
N HIS A 8 -5.19 17.15 7.37
CA HIS A 8 -4.38 18.32 7.05
C HIS A 8 -2.97 17.99 6.55
N GLY A 9 -2.67 16.69 6.32
CA GLY A 9 -1.35 16.28 5.83
C GLY A 9 -0.20 16.70 6.75
N ILE A 10 -0.42 16.73 8.06
CA ILE A 10 0.60 17.15 9.03
C ILE A 10 1.71 16.10 9.04
N THR A 11 2.96 16.55 8.88
CA THR A 11 4.11 15.63 8.81
C THR A 11 4.33 14.90 10.14
N HIS A 12 4.86 13.68 10.07
CA HIS A 12 5.25 12.89 11.25
C HIS A 12 6.21 13.67 12.17
N GLU A 13 7.12 14.44 11.58
CA GLU A 13 8.05 15.29 12.32
C GLU A 13 7.33 16.40 13.08
N ALA A 14 6.46 17.15 12.41
CA ALA A 14 5.73 18.26 13.01
C ALA A 14 4.82 17.79 14.16
N ILE A 15 4.07 16.71 13.95
CA ILE A 15 3.23 16.15 15.02
C ILE A 15 4.09 15.56 16.15
N GLY A 16 5.25 14.98 15.85
CA GLY A 16 6.19 14.50 16.87
C GLY A 16 6.74 15.62 17.74
N ALA A 17 7.09 16.76 17.15
CA ALA A 17 7.49 17.96 17.88
C ALA A 17 6.33 18.50 18.74
N LEU A 18 5.12 18.58 18.17
CA LEU A 18 3.94 19.06 18.88
C LEU A 18 3.58 18.16 20.09
N LEU A 19 3.64 16.83 19.94
CA LEU A 19 3.35 15.89 21.02
C LEU A 19 4.31 16.04 22.21
N LYS A 20 5.58 16.39 21.95
CA LYS A 20 6.55 16.72 23.01
C LYS A 20 6.12 17.97 23.77
N ILE A 21 5.87 19.06 23.04
CA ILE A 21 5.42 20.34 23.63
C ILE A 21 4.16 20.15 24.48
N LEU A 22 3.17 19.42 23.98
CA LEU A 22 1.90 19.21 24.67
C LEU A 22 2.05 18.39 25.95
N ARG A 23 2.94 17.40 25.96
CA ARG A 23 3.21 16.61 27.18
C ARG A 23 3.96 17.43 28.22
N ASP A 24 4.86 18.30 27.77
CA ASP A 24 5.70 19.12 28.64
C ASP A 24 4.94 20.33 29.23
N ALA A 25 3.73 20.62 28.74
CA ALA A 25 2.91 21.76 29.16
C ALA A 25 2.33 21.67 30.59
N GLU A 26 2.81 20.77 31.44
CA GLU A 26 2.37 20.54 32.84
C GLU A 26 0.86 20.33 33.05
N LEU A 27 0.11 20.01 31.98
CA LEU A 27 -1.31 19.68 32.05
C LEU A 27 -1.49 18.17 32.22
N ASP A 28 -2.07 17.74 33.34
CA ASP A 28 -2.26 16.32 33.67
C ASP A 28 -3.00 15.55 32.56
N GLN A 29 -3.99 16.17 31.91
CA GLN A 29 -4.72 15.56 30.80
C GLN A 29 -3.88 15.32 29.54
N LEU A 30 -2.73 16.00 29.39
CA LEU A 30 -1.84 15.86 28.23
C LEU A 30 -0.64 14.94 28.50
N ARG A 31 -0.36 14.60 29.76
CA ARG A 31 0.77 13.74 30.14
C ARG A 31 0.71 12.34 29.52
N ASN A 32 -0.50 11.84 29.29
CA ASN A 32 -0.75 10.51 28.71
C ASN A 32 -0.77 10.49 27.18
N LEU A 33 -0.46 11.60 26.50
CA LEU A 33 -0.37 11.61 25.04
C LEU A 33 0.79 10.72 24.55
N PRO A 34 0.59 9.97 23.46
CA PRO A 34 1.65 9.17 22.87
C PRO A 34 2.83 10.05 22.43
N LEU A 35 4.05 9.62 22.74
CA LEU A 35 5.28 10.32 22.36
C LEU A 35 5.60 10.12 20.88
N ASP A 36 5.23 8.96 20.35
CA ASP A 36 5.50 8.57 18.98
C ASP A 36 4.29 8.88 18.09
N PRO A 37 4.45 9.70 17.05
CA PRO A 37 3.44 9.94 16.01
C PRO A 37 2.78 8.67 15.47
N ARG A 38 3.53 7.59 15.33
CA ARG A 38 3.02 6.29 14.85
C ARG A 38 2.03 5.68 15.84
N THR A 39 2.26 5.89 17.13
CA THR A 39 1.32 5.44 18.18
C THR A 39 0.07 6.31 18.18
N LEU A 40 0.21 7.63 17.99
CA LEU A 40 -0.94 8.52 17.83
C LEU A 40 -1.81 8.12 16.64
N LEU A 41 -1.19 7.78 15.52
CA LEU A 41 -1.85 7.42 14.26
C LEU A 41 -2.30 5.96 14.21
N GLY A 42 -2.02 5.16 15.24
CA GLY A 42 -2.39 3.75 15.28
C GLY A 42 -1.74 2.92 14.17
N THR A 43 -0.52 3.27 13.73
CA THR A 43 0.18 2.55 12.67
C THR A 43 0.34 1.07 13.04
N PRO A 44 -0.12 0.12 12.21
CA PRO A 44 0.05 -1.30 12.47
C PRO A 44 1.51 -1.67 12.71
N LYS A 45 1.78 -2.43 13.77
CA LYS A 45 3.15 -2.85 14.15
C LYS A 45 3.63 -4.12 13.45
N SER A 46 2.71 -4.85 12.84
CA SER A 46 2.99 -6.07 12.09
C SER A 46 2.00 -6.20 10.95
N THR A 47 2.39 -6.96 9.95
CA THR A 47 1.55 -7.34 8.82
C THR A 47 1.76 -8.81 8.52
N VAL A 48 0.83 -9.41 7.76
CA VAL A 48 0.95 -10.81 7.34
C VAL A 48 2.00 -10.89 6.23
N ILE A 49 3.14 -11.50 6.56
CA ILE A 49 4.19 -11.84 5.61
C ILE A 49 4.07 -13.32 5.27
N ARG A 50 4.13 -13.62 3.97
CA ARG A 50 4.07 -15.00 3.45
C ARG A 50 5.48 -15.43 3.05
N SER A 51 5.86 -16.65 3.41
CA SER A 51 7.11 -17.23 2.92
C SER A 51 6.96 -17.57 1.43
N VAL A 52 7.86 -17.04 0.61
CA VAL A 52 7.95 -17.30 -0.84
C VAL A 52 9.43 -17.57 -1.14
N PRO A 53 9.93 -18.80 -0.94
CA PRO A 53 11.36 -19.10 -1.05
C PRO A 53 11.96 -18.62 -2.38
N PRO A 54 13.16 -18.01 -2.37
CA PRO A 54 14.10 -17.87 -1.24
C PRO A 54 13.85 -16.65 -0.34
N GLY A 55 12.71 -15.98 -0.45
CA GLY A 55 12.40 -14.77 0.31
C GLY A 55 11.00 -14.75 0.92
N GLU A 56 10.48 -13.54 1.03
CA GLU A 56 9.23 -13.22 1.73
C GLU A 56 8.37 -12.28 0.88
N TYR A 57 7.06 -12.39 1.04
CA TYR A 57 6.08 -11.62 0.28
C TYR A 57 5.04 -10.99 1.20
N PHE A 58 4.92 -9.68 1.10
CA PHE A 58 3.81 -8.91 1.63
C PHE A 58 2.74 -8.73 0.56
N HIS A 59 1.50 -9.07 0.89
CA HIS A 59 0.36 -8.91 0.00
C HIS A 59 -0.59 -7.85 0.53
N TYR A 60 -0.65 -6.69 -0.13
CA TYR A 60 -1.68 -5.68 0.17
C TYR A 60 -3.00 -6.02 -0.53
N GLY A 61 -2.89 -6.46 -1.79
CA GLY A 61 -4.00 -6.92 -2.62
C GLY A 61 -4.58 -5.85 -3.52
N LEU A 62 -4.91 -6.25 -4.75
CA LEU A 62 -5.39 -5.33 -5.79
C LEU A 62 -6.66 -4.62 -5.35
N LYS A 63 -7.63 -5.34 -4.78
CA LYS A 63 -8.89 -4.77 -4.30
C LYS A 63 -8.69 -3.67 -3.27
N ASN A 64 -7.83 -3.91 -2.27
CA ASN A 64 -7.55 -2.93 -1.22
C ASN A 64 -6.83 -1.70 -1.79
N ALA A 65 -5.77 -1.93 -2.55
CA ALA A 65 -4.99 -0.88 -3.19
C ALA A 65 -5.84 -0.01 -4.11
N LEU A 66 -6.68 -0.64 -4.93
CA LEU A 66 -7.59 0.07 -5.83
C LEU A 66 -8.64 0.84 -5.03
N THR A 67 -9.25 0.25 -4.01
CA THR A 67 -10.27 0.94 -3.18
C THR A 67 -9.70 2.22 -2.55
N ASP A 68 -8.47 2.17 -2.03
CA ASP A 68 -7.81 3.35 -1.47
C ASP A 68 -7.49 4.38 -2.55
N GLN A 69 -6.99 3.92 -3.70
CA GLN A 69 -6.69 4.81 -4.83
C GLN A 69 -7.93 5.54 -5.31
N LEU A 70 -9.06 4.83 -5.45
CA LEU A 70 -10.36 5.38 -5.84
C LEU A 70 -10.86 6.42 -4.84
N ARG A 71 -10.64 6.20 -3.54
CA ARG A 71 -10.99 7.16 -2.48
C ARG A 71 -10.19 8.45 -2.60
N ILE A 72 -8.91 8.36 -2.99
CA ILE A 72 -8.02 9.52 -3.15
C ILE A 72 -8.41 10.34 -4.39
N ILE A 73 -8.64 9.70 -5.54
CA ILE A 73 -8.89 10.41 -6.80
C ILE A 73 -10.34 10.87 -6.98
N GLY A 74 -11.27 10.24 -6.25
CA GLY A 74 -12.70 10.45 -6.39
C GLY A 74 -13.29 9.67 -7.58
N ILE A 75 -14.34 8.89 -7.30
CA ILE A 75 -15.00 7.96 -8.24
C ILE A 75 -15.52 8.66 -9.51
N ASN A 76 -15.86 9.95 -9.45
CA ASN A 76 -16.42 10.71 -10.57
C ASN A 76 -15.47 10.87 -11.77
N ARG A 77 -14.20 10.47 -11.64
CA ARG A 77 -13.17 10.59 -12.69
C ARG A 77 -12.97 9.33 -13.51
N ILE A 78 -13.80 8.31 -13.32
CA ILE A 78 -13.50 6.95 -13.79
C ILE A 78 -14.72 6.34 -14.50
N SER A 79 -14.44 5.62 -15.59
CA SER A 79 -15.42 4.83 -16.33
C SER A 79 -15.88 3.59 -15.55
N ASN A 80 -17.00 2.98 -15.98
CA ASN A 80 -17.49 1.73 -15.41
C ASN A 80 -16.52 0.55 -15.62
N ASP A 81 -15.60 0.67 -16.58
CA ASP A 81 -14.50 -0.27 -16.80
C ASP A 81 -13.18 0.34 -16.36
N ILE A 82 -12.39 -0.41 -15.59
CA ILE A 82 -11.03 0.00 -15.21
C ILE A 82 -10.03 -0.98 -15.82
N GLN A 83 -9.11 -0.44 -16.61
CA GLN A 83 -7.93 -1.17 -17.04
C GLN A 83 -6.81 -0.90 -16.05
N ILE A 84 -6.11 -1.96 -15.64
CA ILE A 84 -5.00 -1.87 -14.70
C ILE A 84 -3.76 -2.50 -15.32
N ASN A 85 -2.70 -1.70 -15.45
CA ASN A 85 -1.38 -2.19 -15.78
C ASN A 85 -0.71 -2.69 -14.50
N VAL A 86 -0.23 -3.92 -14.50
CA VAL A 86 0.51 -4.51 -13.39
C VAL A 86 1.98 -4.61 -13.79
N ASN A 87 2.82 -3.88 -13.06
CA ASN A 87 4.26 -3.82 -13.28
C ASN A 87 5.01 -4.40 -12.08
N ILE A 88 6.20 -4.94 -12.32
CA ILE A 88 7.08 -5.43 -11.26
C ILE A 88 8.44 -4.74 -11.38
N ASP A 89 8.73 -3.88 -10.41
CA ASP A 89 9.96 -3.09 -10.38
C ASP A 89 10.97 -3.69 -9.39
N GLU A 90 12.22 -3.85 -9.84
CA GLU A 90 13.36 -4.28 -9.01
C GLU A 90 14.06 -3.06 -8.40
N LEU A 91 14.21 -3.06 -7.08
CA LEU A 91 14.90 -2.02 -6.33
C LEU A 91 16.00 -2.64 -5.44
N PRO A 92 17.29 -2.31 -5.66
CA PRO A 92 18.34 -2.71 -4.75
C PRO A 92 18.22 -1.94 -3.44
N ILE A 93 18.05 -2.63 -2.30
CA ILE A 93 17.84 -1.99 -1.00
C ILE A 93 19.17 -1.51 -0.39
N ALA A 94 20.26 -2.25 -0.64
CA ALA A 94 21.55 -1.95 -0.05
C ALA A 94 22.69 -2.19 -1.03
N LYS A 95 23.68 -1.30 -1.02
CA LYS A 95 24.85 -1.33 -1.91
C LYS A 95 25.83 -2.48 -1.62
N SER A 96 25.80 -3.02 -0.40
CA SER A 96 26.77 -4.01 0.10
C SER A 96 26.16 -5.37 0.44
N SER A 97 24.86 -5.57 0.19
CA SER A 97 24.20 -6.86 0.38
C SER A 97 23.48 -7.28 -0.90
N LYS A 98 23.19 -8.56 -1.06
CA LYS A 98 22.35 -9.06 -2.16
C LYS A 98 20.85 -8.82 -1.93
N SER A 99 20.47 -8.03 -0.92
CA SER A 99 19.09 -7.74 -0.58
C SER A 99 18.39 -6.95 -1.70
N GLN A 100 17.37 -7.56 -2.28
CA GLN A 100 16.56 -7.02 -3.37
C GLN A 100 15.10 -6.87 -2.91
N LEU A 101 14.49 -5.76 -3.31
CA LEU A 101 13.05 -5.52 -3.19
C LEU A 101 12.43 -5.59 -4.58
N TYR A 102 11.28 -6.23 -4.67
CA TYR A 102 10.48 -6.25 -5.88
C TYR A 102 9.08 -5.74 -5.55
N SER A 103 8.76 -4.55 -6.04
CA SER A 103 7.44 -3.95 -5.84
C SER A 103 6.51 -4.36 -6.99
N ILE A 104 5.37 -4.95 -6.63
CA ILE A 104 4.28 -5.22 -7.56
C ILE A 104 3.37 -4.01 -7.52
N LEU A 105 3.33 -3.26 -8.62
CA LEU A 105 2.59 -2.01 -8.73
C LEU A 105 1.40 -2.18 -9.68
N GLY A 106 0.29 -1.52 -9.34
CA GLY A 106 -0.85 -1.34 -10.22
C GLY A 106 -0.94 0.11 -10.67
N GLU A 107 -1.27 0.34 -11.94
CA GLU A 107 -1.55 1.66 -12.49
C GLU A 107 -2.89 1.63 -13.22
N ILE A 108 -3.79 2.56 -12.90
CA ILE A 108 -5.04 2.73 -13.64
C ILE A 108 -4.72 3.32 -15.02
N TYR A 109 -5.22 2.69 -16.08
CA TYR A 109 -5.11 3.16 -17.44
C TYR A 109 -6.43 3.77 -17.94
N PRO A 110 -6.40 4.93 -18.64
CA PRO A 110 -5.23 5.80 -18.84
C PRO A 110 -4.70 6.37 -17.52
N LYS A 111 -3.42 6.75 -17.45
CA LYS A 111 -2.79 7.23 -16.22
C LYS A 111 -3.52 8.45 -15.67
N ILE A 112 -4.34 8.25 -14.65
CA ILE A 112 -5.08 9.29 -13.92
C ILE A 112 -4.52 9.54 -12.51
N ALA A 113 -3.61 8.70 -12.07
CA ALA A 113 -2.99 8.75 -10.75
C ALA A 113 -1.62 8.05 -10.79
N GLU A 114 -0.83 8.25 -9.74
CA GLU A 114 0.42 7.51 -9.59
C GLU A 114 0.18 6.01 -9.32
N PRO A 115 1.10 5.13 -9.73
CA PRO A 115 1.01 3.71 -9.43
C PRO A 115 0.90 3.43 -7.93
N PHE A 116 0.14 2.41 -7.56
CA PHE A 116 -0.08 1.98 -6.19
C PHE A 116 0.49 0.59 -5.94
N VAL A 117 0.84 0.30 -4.69
CA VAL A 117 1.45 -0.99 -4.31
C VAL A 117 0.37 -2.06 -4.14
N ILE A 118 0.48 -3.15 -4.89
CA ILE A 118 -0.33 -4.37 -4.73
C ILE A 118 0.35 -5.34 -3.77
N GLY A 119 1.68 -5.39 -3.82
CA GLY A 119 2.47 -6.24 -2.93
C GLY A 119 3.96 -5.95 -3.07
N VAL A 120 4.74 -6.56 -2.17
CA VAL A 120 6.18 -6.40 -2.12
C VAL A 120 6.81 -7.75 -1.84
N TYR A 121 7.75 -8.17 -2.68
CA TYR A 121 8.64 -9.28 -2.38
C TYR A 121 10.00 -8.75 -1.91
N HIS A 122 10.61 -9.43 -0.95
CA HIS A 122 11.95 -9.17 -0.47
C HIS A 122 12.73 -10.48 -0.36
N GLY A 123 13.99 -10.46 -0.79
CA GLY A 123 14.88 -11.60 -0.67
C GLY A 123 16.32 -11.25 -1.03
N ASN A 124 17.26 -12.14 -0.69
CA ASN A 124 18.67 -12.00 -1.06
C ASN A 124 18.99 -12.58 -2.44
N GLU A 125 17.99 -13.19 -3.06
CA GLU A 125 18.08 -13.85 -4.34
C GLU A 125 16.78 -13.60 -5.11
N LYS A 126 16.90 -13.65 -6.43
CA LYS A 126 15.74 -13.65 -7.32
C LYS A 126 14.84 -14.83 -6.93
N PRO A 127 13.52 -14.62 -6.81
CA PRO A 127 12.56 -15.72 -6.74
C PRO A 127 12.88 -16.78 -7.78
N ASN A 128 13.01 -18.03 -7.36
CA ASN A 128 13.16 -19.14 -8.29
C ASN A 128 11.93 -19.11 -9.20
N SER A 129 12.17 -18.90 -10.51
CA SER A 129 11.14 -18.58 -11.51
C SER A 129 10.45 -17.21 -11.34
N PHE A 130 11.18 -16.11 -11.19
CA PHE A 130 10.64 -14.74 -11.07
C PHE A 130 9.42 -14.43 -11.97
N GLN A 131 9.52 -14.74 -13.26
CA GLN A 131 8.43 -14.51 -14.22
C GLN A 131 7.29 -15.54 -14.20
N HIS A 132 7.49 -16.73 -13.62
CA HIS A 132 6.45 -17.76 -13.60
C HIS A 132 5.88 -17.97 -12.19
N GLY A 133 6.71 -18.01 -11.15
CA GLY A 133 6.30 -18.18 -9.75
C GLY A 133 5.66 -16.93 -9.14
N LEU A 134 6.36 -15.79 -9.14
CA LEU A 134 5.82 -14.55 -8.55
C LEU A 134 4.65 -14.04 -9.38
N LEU A 135 4.80 -14.01 -10.70
CA LEU A 135 3.75 -13.65 -11.65
C LEU A 135 2.55 -14.60 -11.58
N SER A 136 2.72 -15.93 -11.49
CA SER A 136 1.56 -16.82 -11.30
C SER A 136 0.91 -16.68 -9.93
N HIS A 137 1.67 -16.36 -8.87
CA HIS A 137 1.11 -16.10 -7.55
C HIS A 137 0.31 -14.79 -7.56
N VAL A 138 0.91 -13.72 -8.09
CA VAL A 138 0.26 -12.42 -8.27
C VAL A 138 -0.97 -12.56 -9.16
N GLN A 139 -0.87 -13.25 -10.30
CA GLN A 139 -2.00 -13.53 -11.20
C GLN A 139 -3.11 -14.30 -10.50
N LYS A 140 -2.81 -15.41 -9.83
CA LYS A 140 -3.83 -16.21 -9.11
C LYS A 140 -4.54 -15.38 -8.05
N VAL A 141 -3.78 -14.61 -7.26
CA VAL A 141 -4.36 -13.81 -6.17
C VAL A 141 -5.15 -12.63 -6.74
N THR A 142 -4.65 -11.99 -7.80
CA THR A 142 -5.32 -10.86 -8.48
C THR A 142 -6.58 -11.31 -9.21
N MET A 143 -6.55 -12.42 -9.94
CA MET A 143 -7.73 -12.96 -10.64
C MET A 143 -8.83 -13.41 -9.69
N ALA A 144 -8.48 -13.89 -8.50
CA ALA A 144 -9.45 -14.20 -7.44
C ALA A 144 -10.09 -12.95 -6.80
N THR A 145 -9.59 -11.73 -7.09
CA THR A 145 -10.10 -10.47 -6.51
C THR A 145 -10.89 -9.59 -7.49
N LEU A 146 -11.18 -10.07 -8.71
CA LEU A 146 -11.70 -9.24 -9.82
C LEU A 146 -13.14 -8.72 -9.67
N ASP A 147 -13.86 -9.06 -8.61
CA ASP A 147 -15.16 -8.44 -8.31
C ASP A 147 -15.01 -7.36 -7.23
N VAL A 148 -14.92 -6.10 -7.68
CA VAL A 148 -15.05 -4.94 -6.80
C VAL A 148 -16.47 -4.39 -6.95
N GLU A 149 -17.31 -4.69 -5.99
CA GLU A 149 -18.63 -4.06 -5.87
C GLU A 149 -18.45 -2.59 -5.49
N ASN A 150 -18.99 -1.69 -6.30
CA ASN A 150 -19.10 -0.28 -5.93
C ASN A 150 -20.20 -0.13 -4.86
N VAL A 151 -19.78 0.06 -3.60
CA VAL A 151 -20.67 0.17 -2.43
C VAL A 151 -21.68 1.31 -2.56
N GLU A 152 -21.36 2.36 -3.33
CA GLU A 152 -22.25 3.53 -3.50
C GLU A 152 -23.20 3.41 -4.70
N LYS A 153 -22.87 2.59 -5.72
CA LYS A 153 -23.67 2.52 -6.96
C LYS A 153 -24.24 1.15 -7.32
N ARG A 154 -23.92 0.06 -6.61
CA ARG A 154 -24.28 -1.32 -7.01
C ARG A 154 -23.92 -1.61 -8.48
N GLU A 155 -22.81 -1.05 -8.95
CA GLU A 155 -22.27 -1.36 -10.27
C GLU A 155 -21.09 -2.33 -10.11
N ILE A 156 -21.04 -3.34 -10.97
CA ILE A 156 -19.93 -4.28 -11.07
C ILE A 156 -18.87 -3.61 -11.94
N MET A 157 -17.66 -3.44 -11.40
CA MET A 157 -16.54 -2.86 -12.14
C MET A 157 -15.66 -3.96 -12.70
N THR A 158 -15.55 -4.04 -14.03
CA THR A 158 -14.70 -5.03 -14.69
C THR A 158 -13.25 -4.57 -14.63
N ILE A 159 -12.38 -5.43 -14.09
CA ILE A 159 -10.93 -5.18 -14.02
C ILE A 159 -10.23 -6.00 -15.11
N ILE A 160 -9.53 -5.31 -16.00
CA ILE A 160 -8.64 -5.95 -16.99
C ILE A 160 -7.19 -5.73 -16.55
N ALA A 161 -6.52 -6.80 -16.13
CA ALA A 161 -5.12 -6.75 -15.71
C ALA A 161 -4.17 -7.09 -16.88
N CYS A 162 -3.35 -6.13 -17.29
CA CYS A 162 -2.29 -6.32 -18.28
C CYS A 162 -0.93 -6.46 -17.56
N TYR A 163 -0.17 -7.51 -17.86
CA TYR A 163 1.15 -7.76 -17.29
C TYR A 163 2.22 -7.43 -18.34
N PHE A 164 3.21 -6.61 -17.97
CA PHE A 164 4.30 -6.16 -18.85
C PHE A 164 5.67 -6.64 -18.35
#